data_AF-A0A5E4J7J9-F1
#
_entry.id   AF-A0A5E4J7J9-F1
#
_cell.length_a   1.000
_cell.length_b   1.000
_cell.length_c   1.000
_cell.angle_alpha   90.00
_cell.angle_beta   90.00
_cell.angle_gamma   90.00
#
_symmetry.space_group_name_H-M   'P 1'
#
loop_
_entity.id
_entity.type
_entity.pdbx_description
1 polymer ?
#
loop_
_entity_poly.entity_id
_entity_poly.type
_entity_poly.pdbx_seq_one_letter_code
_entity_poly.pdbx_strand_id
1 'polypeptide(L)' 'MKSIIIKGAREHNLKNITVELPRDRFIVITGVSGSGKSTLAFDTIYA' A
#
# COMPACT_ATOMS: atom_id res chain seq x y z
N MET A 1 3.97 -12.34 15.11
CA MET A 1 3.44 -12.40 13.73
C MET A 1 4.28 -11.46 12.87
N LYS A 2 4.65 -11.83 11.64
CA LYS A 2 5.49 -10.97 10.77
C LYS A 2 4.60 -9.99 9.99
N SER A 3 5.07 -8.77 9.75
CA SER A 3 4.38 -7.76 8.94
C SER A 3 5.30 -7.12 7.89
N ILE A 4 4.70 -6.48 6.89
CA ILE A 4 5.31 -5.54 5.95
C ILE A 4 4.85 -4.15 6.41
N ILE A 5 5.80 -3.26 6.69
CA ILE A 5 5.51 -1.91 7.15
C ILE A 5 6.01 -0.93 6.09
N ILE A 6 5.07 -0.21 5.48
CA ILE A 6 5.35 0.86 4.53
C ILE A 6 5.21 2.17 5.31
N LYS A 7 6.30 2.94 5.42
CA LYS A 7 6.32 4.23 6.14
C LYS A 7 6.46 5.37 5.15
N GLY A 8 5.55 6.34 5.22
CA GLY A 8 5.61 7.56 4.44
C GLY A 8 5.53 7.36 2.93
N ALA A 9 4.67 6.46 2.46
CA ALA A 9 4.41 6.30 1.02
C ALA A 9 3.84 7.59 0.43
N ARG A 10 4.52 8.11 -0.60
CA ARG A 10 4.25 9.40 -1.25
C ARG A 10 4.21 9.32 -2.78
N GLU A 11 4.26 8.12 -3.33
CA GLU A 11 4.24 7.95 -4.78
C GLU A 11 2.91 8.45 -5.37
N HIS A 12 2.97 9.08 -6.54
CA HIS A 12 1.85 9.77 -7.19
C HIS A 12 0.99 10.61 -6.24
N ASN A 13 -0.21 10.14 -5.90
CA ASN A 13 -1.19 10.85 -5.08
C ASN A 13 -1.29 10.32 -3.64
N LEU A 14 -0.38 9.44 -3.21
CA LEU A 14 -0.32 8.97 -1.84
C LEU A 14 0.11 10.12 -0.91
N LYS A 15 -0.65 10.33 0.15
CA LYS A 15 -0.49 11.48 1.05
C LYS A 15 0.40 11.17 2.25
N ASN A 16 1.64 10.73 2.01
CA ASN A 16 2.59 10.37 3.08
C ASN A 16 2.00 9.33 4.06
N ILE A 17 1.37 8.29 3.51
CA ILE A 17 0.65 7.30 4.33
C ILE A 17 1.60 6.28 4.96
N THR A 18 1.24 5.78 6.13
CA THR A 18 1.91 4.65 6.77
C THR A 18 0.92 3.50 6.89
N VAL A 19 1.31 2.32 6.41
CA VAL A 19 0.46 1.13 6.36
C VAL A 19 1.23 -0.07 6.88
N GLU A 20 0.58 -0.87 7.73
CA GLU A 20 1.08 -2.16 8.17
C GLU A 20 0.21 -3.28 7.58
N LEU A 21 0.86 -4.23 6.90
CA LEU A 21 0.23 -5.37 6.25
C LEU A 21 0.74 -6.67 6.85
N PRO A 22 -0.13 -7.61 7.27
CA PRO A 22 0.32 -8.90 7.80
C PRO A 22 0.99 -9.73 6.69
N ARG A 23 2.19 -10.26 6.95
CA ARG A 23 2.86 -11.17 6.01
C ARG A 23 2.09 -12.48 5.90
N ASP A 24 2.29 -13.17 4.78
CA ASP A 24 1.76 -14.53 4.53
C ASP A 24 0.22 -14.59 4.57
N ARG A 25 -0.42 -13.49 4.14
CA ARG A 25 -1.88 -13.35 4.03
C ARG A 25 -2.28 -12.97 2.62
N PHE A 26 -3.50 -13.37 2.24
CA PHE A 26 -4.17 -12.86 1.06
C PHE A 26 -4.83 -11.52 1.37
N ILE A 27 -4.22 -10.42 0.91
CA ILE A 27 -4.64 -9.05 1.23
C ILE A 27 -5.34 -8.44 0.02
N VAL A 28 -6.48 -7.80 0.27
CA VAL A 28 -7.24 -7.06 -0.76
C VAL A 28 -7.14 -5.56 -0.49
N ILE A 29 -6.68 -4.81 -1.49
CA ILE A 29 -6.67 -3.33 -1.47
C ILE A 29 -7.84 -2.84 -2.33
N THR A 30 -8.78 -2.10 -1.73
CA THR A 30 -10.01 -1.63 -2.39
C THR A 30 -10.23 -0.12 -2.20
N GLY A 31 -11.21 0.44 -2.89
CA GLY A 31 -11.50 1.88 -2.94
C GLY A 31 -11.84 2.41 -4.34
N VAL A 32 -12.41 3.62 -4.40
CA VAL A 32 -12.86 4.28 -5.63
C VAL A 32 -11.74 4.46 -6.66
N SER A 33 -12.09 4.60 -7.94
CA SER A 33 -11.09 4.89 -8.99
C SER A 33 -10.27 6.15 -8.65
N GLY A 34 -8.96 6.11 -8.92
CA GLY A 34 -8.04 7.21 -8.58
C GLY A 34 -7.63 7.33 -7.10
N SER A 35 -8.10 6.47 -6.19
CA SER A 35 -7.78 6.58 -4.75
C SER A 35 -6.35 6.20 -4.34
N GLY A 36 -5.47 5.81 -5.27
CA GLY A 36 -4.09 5.40 -4.98
C GLY A 36 -3.88 3.91 -4.68
N LYS A 37 -4.88 3.04 -4.95
CA LYS A 37 -4.77 1.57 -4.74
C LYS A 37 -3.62 0.96 -5.53
N SER A 38 -3.63 1.18 -6.86
CA SER A 38 -2.61 0.64 -7.76
C SER A 38 -1.24 1.22 -7.44
N THR A 39 -1.19 2.50 -7.07
CA THR A 39 0.04 3.13 -6.62
C THR A 39 0.62 2.50 -5.36
N LEU A 40 -0.22 2.21 -4.36
CA LEU A 40 0.24 1.51 -3.16
C LEU A 40 0.67 0.08 -3.48
N ALA A 41 -0.12 -0.66 -4.25
CA ALA A 41 0.10 -2.08 -4.51
C ALA A 41 1.27 -2.36 -5.47
N PHE A 42 1.32 -1.63 -6.58
CA PHE A 42 2.23 -1.88 -7.68
C PHE A 42 3.41 -0.90 -7.65
N ASP A 43 3.14 0.40 -7.64
CA ASP A 43 4.20 1.42 -7.78
C ASP A 43 5.01 1.63 -6.48
N THR A 44 4.51 1.15 -5.33
CA THR A 44 5.19 1.28 -4.03
C THR A 44 5.60 -0.07 -3.41
N ILE A 45 4.72 -1.08 -3.38
CA ILE A 45 5.02 -2.36 -2.73
C ILE A 45 5.75 -3.35 -3.65
N TYR A 46 5.42 -3.36 -4.95
CA TYR A 46 5.95 -4.34 -5.91
C TYR A 46 7.20 -3.85 -6.66
N ALA A 47 7.23 -2.59 -7.06
CA ALA A 47 8.33 -1.96 -7.80
C ALA A 47 9.70 -2.16 -7.13
#